data_AF-A0A965FVE6-F1
#
_entry.id   AF-A0A965FVE6-F1
#
_cell.length_a   1.000
_cell.length_b   1.000
_cell.length_c   1.000
_cell.angle_alpha   90.00
_cell.angle_beta   90.00
_cell.angle_gamma   90.00
#
_symmetry.space_group_name_H-M   'P 1'
#
loop_
_entity.id
_entity.type
_entity.pdbx_description
1 polymer ?
#
loop_
_entity_poly.entity_id
_entity_poly.type
_entity_poly.pdbx_seq_one_letter_code
_entity_poly.pdbx_strand_id
1 'polypeptide(L)'
;MTKINWDESVELDKLAELSIKTGVALQPGQDLLITAPIEAAPLVRRLAHHAYKAGAGIVTPLYTDPAVVLARYKYAPKASFEKATDWLFDGMAAAFDANTARLAVVGDDPMLLAEQDPEKVGQANKAVSKASSPLRERITRFDIN
;
A
#
# COMPACT_ATOMS: atom_id res chain seq x y z
N MET A 1 -20.92 -12.11 -18.71
CA MET A 1 -20.39 -12.00 -17.33
C MET A 1 -18.98 -12.56 -17.36
N THR A 2 -17.96 -11.73 -17.20
CA THR A 2 -16.56 -12.15 -17.21
C THR A 2 -16.33 -13.00 -15.96
N LYS A 3 -16.07 -14.31 -16.13
CA LYS A 3 -15.66 -15.17 -15.02
C LYS A 3 -14.33 -14.63 -14.51
N ILE A 4 -14.36 -14.10 -13.31
CA ILE A 4 -13.17 -13.61 -12.64
C ILE A 4 -12.43 -14.87 -12.16
N ASN A 5 -11.42 -15.32 -12.92
CA ASN A 5 -10.56 -16.44 -12.55
C ASN A 5 -9.57 -15.98 -11.47
N TRP A 6 -9.99 -16.01 -10.21
CA TRP A 6 -9.08 -16.00 -9.06
C TRP A 6 -8.96 -17.40 -8.47
N ASP A 7 -7.94 -17.59 -7.65
CA ASP A 7 -7.88 -18.67 -6.65
C ASP A 7 -9.22 -18.75 -5.87
N GLU A 8 -9.77 -19.94 -5.69
CA GLU A 8 -11.07 -20.20 -5.06
C GLU A 8 -11.00 -20.33 -3.53
N SER A 9 -9.84 -20.03 -2.89
CA SER A 9 -9.69 -20.13 -1.43
C SER A 9 -10.81 -19.39 -0.68
N VAL A 10 -11.56 -20.12 0.14
CA VAL A 10 -12.65 -19.59 0.95
C VAL A 10 -12.10 -18.76 2.12
N GLU A 11 -10.95 -19.16 2.66
CA GLU A 11 -10.29 -18.51 3.78
C GLU A 11 -9.79 -17.11 3.40
N LEU A 12 -9.17 -16.97 2.22
CA LEU A 12 -8.74 -15.67 1.71
C LEU A 12 -9.91 -14.73 1.40
N ASP A 13 -11.05 -15.28 0.98
CA ASP A 13 -12.26 -14.48 0.77
C ASP A 13 -12.83 -13.96 2.08
N LYS A 14 -12.95 -14.84 3.10
CA LYS A 14 -13.39 -14.45 4.45
C LYS A 14 -12.45 -13.45 5.10
N LEU A 15 -11.14 -13.61 4.92
CA LEU A 15 -10.14 -12.66 5.42
C LEU A 15 -10.35 -11.29 4.76
N ALA A 16 -10.58 -11.25 3.45
CA ALA A 16 -10.84 -10.01 2.74
C ALA A 16 -12.14 -9.33 3.24
N GLU A 17 -13.22 -10.09 3.37
CA GLU A 17 -14.49 -9.56 3.90
C GLU A 17 -14.33 -9.00 5.32
N LEU A 18 -13.69 -9.76 6.22
CA LEU A 18 -13.42 -9.34 7.59
C LEU A 18 -12.57 -8.07 7.64
N SER A 19 -11.54 -7.99 6.80
CA SER A 19 -10.64 -6.82 6.73
C SER A 19 -11.39 -5.56 6.31
N ILE A 20 -12.35 -5.66 5.39
CA ILE A 20 -13.16 -4.52 4.96
C ILE A 20 -14.21 -4.13 6.00
N LYS A 21 -15.01 -5.09 6.48
CA LYS A 21 -16.17 -4.81 7.33
C LYS A 21 -15.81 -4.53 8.77
N THR A 22 -14.76 -5.17 9.29
CA THR A 22 -14.39 -5.10 10.70
C THR A 22 -13.02 -4.48 10.90
N GLY A 23 -12.04 -4.81 10.05
CA GLY A 23 -10.68 -4.28 10.17
C GLY A 23 -10.62 -2.78 9.89
N VAL A 24 -11.03 -2.38 8.68
CA VAL A 24 -11.14 -0.98 8.26
C VAL A 24 -12.47 -0.37 8.72
N ALA A 25 -13.51 -1.20 8.88
CA ALA A 25 -14.88 -0.75 9.11
C ALA A 25 -15.34 0.30 8.08
N LEU A 26 -15.10 -0.01 6.79
CA LEU A 26 -15.31 0.91 5.68
C LEU A 26 -16.77 1.39 5.61
N GLN A 27 -16.95 2.71 5.54
CA GLN A 27 -18.29 3.32 5.45
C GLN A 27 -18.77 3.39 3.99
N PRO A 28 -20.09 3.30 3.73
CA PRO A 28 -20.64 3.54 2.40
C PRO A 28 -20.25 4.92 1.87
N GLY A 29 -19.78 4.99 0.62
CA GLY A 29 -19.27 6.19 -0.04
C GLY A 29 -17.84 6.58 0.33
N GLN A 30 -17.21 5.91 1.29
CA GLN A 30 -15.83 6.19 1.68
C GLN A 30 -14.84 5.59 0.66
N ASP A 31 -13.84 6.36 0.28
CA ASP A 31 -12.73 5.88 -0.55
C ASP A 31 -11.79 4.98 0.27
N LEU A 32 -11.08 4.08 -0.40
CA LEU A 32 -10.15 3.15 0.22
C LEU A 32 -8.81 3.13 -0.53
N LEU A 33 -7.73 3.48 0.18
CA LEU A 33 -6.37 3.31 -0.32
C LEU A 33 -5.76 2.02 0.24
N ILE A 34 -5.24 1.17 -0.63
CA ILE A 34 -4.60 -0.10 -0.27
C ILE A 34 -3.12 -0.07 -0.66
N THR A 35 -2.20 -0.32 0.28
CA THR A 35 -0.79 -0.57 -0.04
C THR A 35 -0.48 -2.06 0.09
N ALA A 36 0.22 -2.65 -0.88
CA ALA A 36 0.55 -4.08 -0.84
C ALA A 36 1.80 -4.43 -1.68
N PRO A 37 2.50 -5.54 -1.42
CA PRO A 37 3.40 -6.15 -2.40
C PRO A 37 2.60 -6.66 -3.61
N ILE A 38 3.19 -6.62 -4.80
CA ILE A 38 2.50 -7.02 -6.04
C ILE A 38 2.11 -8.50 -6.05
N GLU A 39 2.83 -9.34 -5.31
CA GLU A 39 2.55 -10.76 -5.07
C GLU A 39 1.21 -10.95 -4.34
N ALA A 40 0.79 -10.00 -3.53
CA ALA A 40 -0.50 -10.02 -2.82
C ALA A 40 -1.67 -9.50 -3.67
N ALA A 41 -1.46 -9.21 -4.96
CA ALA A 41 -2.53 -8.75 -5.86
C ALA A 41 -3.79 -9.64 -5.86
N PRO A 42 -3.72 -10.99 -5.76
CA PRO A 42 -4.93 -11.81 -5.62
C PRO A 42 -5.78 -11.43 -4.40
N LEU A 43 -5.17 -11.17 -3.24
CA LEU A 43 -5.87 -10.74 -2.03
C LEU A 43 -6.43 -9.32 -2.19
N VAL A 44 -5.64 -8.39 -2.75
CA VAL A 44 -6.08 -6.99 -2.95
C VAL A 44 -7.31 -6.92 -3.85
N ARG A 45 -7.42 -7.79 -4.86
CA ARG A 45 -8.61 -7.84 -5.73
C ARG A 45 -9.84 -8.35 -4.99
N ARG A 46 -9.69 -9.29 -4.04
CA ARG A 46 -10.77 -9.72 -3.14
C ARG A 46 -11.17 -8.60 -2.18
N LEU A 47 -10.20 -7.89 -1.62
CA LEU A 47 -10.44 -6.72 -0.76
C LEU A 47 -11.25 -5.66 -1.52
N ALA A 48 -10.85 -5.31 -2.74
CA ALA A 48 -11.59 -4.38 -3.59
C ALA A 48 -13.01 -4.89 -3.90
N HIS A 49 -13.18 -6.18 -4.20
CA HIS A 49 -14.50 -6.78 -4.41
C HIS A 49 -15.43 -6.60 -3.21
N HIS A 50 -14.95 -6.91 -2.00
CA HIS A 50 -15.74 -6.76 -0.77
C HIS A 50 -15.94 -5.30 -0.38
N ALA A 51 -14.96 -4.43 -0.63
CA ALA A 51 -15.09 -2.98 -0.43
C ALA A 51 -16.22 -2.40 -1.29
N TYR A 52 -16.25 -2.70 -2.59
CA TYR A 52 -17.32 -2.24 -3.47
C TYR A 52 -18.69 -2.86 -3.11
N LYS A 53 -18.74 -4.13 -2.69
CA LYS A 53 -19.97 -4.72 -2.15
C LYS A 53 -20.48 -4.02 -0.88
N ALA A 54 -19.58 -3.48 -0.07
CA ALA A 54 -19.91 -2.69 1.12
C ALA A 54 -20.26 -1.23 0.78
N GLY A 55 -20.18 -0.82 -0.50
CA GLY A 55 -20.52 0.52 -0.96
C GLY A 55 -19.37 1.50 -0.98
N ALA A 56 -18.11 1.04 -1.06
CA ALA A 56 -16.95 1.91 -1.21
C ALA A 56 -17.10 2.91 -2.37
N GLY A 57 -16.51 4.10 -2.22
CA GLY A 57 -16.35 5.09 -3.29
C GLY A 57 -15.35 4.61 -4.36
N ILE A 58 -14.09 5.00 -4.21
CA ILE A 58 -12.97 4.56 -5.07
C ILE A 58 -12.01 3.71 -4.25
N VAL A 59 -11.68 2.52 -4.76
CA VAL A 59 -10.60 1.69 -4.21
C VAL A 59 -9.33 1.89 -5.04
N THR A 60 -8.25 2.37 -4.41
CA THR A 60 -6.95 2.68 -5.04
C THR A 60 -5.83 1.81 -4.49
N PRO A 61 -5.43 0.74 -5.21
CA PRO A 61 -4.25 -0.05 -4.88
C PRO A 61 -2.93 0.61 -5.28
N LEU A 62 -1.95 0.60 -4.39
CA LEU A 62 -0.56 0.97 -4.63
C LEU A 62 0.32 -0.25 -4.36
N TYR A 63 0.97 -0.75 -5.40
CA TYR A 63 1.82 -1.93 -5.31
C TYR A 63 3.30 -1.58 -5.20
N THR A 64 4.02 -2.32 -4.35
CA THR A 64 5.48 -2.41 -4.39
C THR A 64 5.88 -3.64 -5.21
N ASP A 65 6.83 -3.47 -6.13
CA ASP A 65 7.39 -4.55 -6.93
C ASP A 65 8.86 -4.79 -6.52
N PRO A 66 9.19 -5.96 -5.95
CA PRO A 66 10.56 -6.28 -5.53
C PRO A 66 11.60 -6.20 -6.65
N ALA A 67 11.24 -6.58 -7.88
CA ALA A 67 12.15 -6.53 -9.02
C ALA A 67 12.45 -5.09 -9.45
N VAL A 68 11.46 -4.19 -9.40
CA VAL A 68 11.65 -2.75 -9.65
C VAL A 68 12.54 -2.14 -8.56
N VAL A 69 12.32 -2.51 -7.29
CA VAL A 69 13.17 -2.07 -6.18
C VAL A 69 14.61 -2.51 -6.40
N LEU A 70 14.86 -3.80 -6.66
CA LEU A 70 16.19 -4.33 -6.93
C LEU A 70 16.86 -3.68 -8.15
N ALA A 71 16.10 -3.39 -9.21
CA ALA A 71 16.62 -2.69 -10.38
C ALA A 71 17.15 -1.29 -10.03
N ARG A 72 16.48 -0.56 -9.12
CA ARG A 72 16.98 0.72 -8.61
C ARG A 72 18.32 0.53 -7.90
N TYR A 73 18.44 -0.44 -7.00
CA TYR A 73 19.70 -0.71 -6.27
C TYR A 73 20.85 -1.10 -7.19
N LYS A 74 20.55 -1.87 -8.23
CA LYS A 74 21.54 -2.37 -9.19
C LYS A 74 22.01 -1.32 -10.19
N TYR A 75 21.11 -0.49 -10.71
CA TYR A 75 21.39 0.34 -11.89
C TYR A 75 21.24 1.84 -11.68
N ALA A 76 20.59 2.30 -10.61
CA ALA A 76 20.35 3.72 -10.43
C ALA A 76 21.62 4.48 -9.98
N PRO A 77 21.78 5.75 -10.41
CA PRO A 77 22.85 6.60 -9.91
C PRO A 77 22.70 6.88 -8.41
N LYS A 78 23.80 7.21 -7.71
CA LYS A 78 23.80 7.50 -6.27
C LYS A 78 22.76 8.55 -5.85
N ALA A 79 22.62 9.63 -6.63
CA ALA A 79 21.63 10.68 -6.39
C ALA A 79 20.17 10.20 -6.44
N SER A 80 19.90 9.01 -7.00
CA SER A 80 18.57 8.39 -6.92
C SER A 80 18.21 8.08 -5.46
N PHE A 81 19.13 7.56 -4.64
CA PHE A 81 18.84 7.11 -3.27
C PHE A 81 18.61 8.27 -2.29
N GLU A 82 18.92 9.51 -2.70
CA GLU A 82 18.60 10.73 -1.95
C GLU A 82 17.16 11.21 -2.17
N LYS A 83 16.44 10.62 -3.14
CA LYS A 83 15.09 11.01 -3.54
C LYS A 83 14.04 10.02 -3.06
N ALA A 84 12.88 10.56 -2.72
CA ALA A 84 11.65 9.82 -2.54
C ALA A 84 10.60 10.30 -3.56
N THR A 85 9.46 9.61 -3.62
CA THR A 85 8.31 10.00 -4.44
C THR A 85 7.45 11.00 -3.68
N ASP A 86 7.95 12.22 -3.48
CA ASP A 86 7.30 13.25 -2.64
C ASP A 86 5.84 13.50 -3.07
N TRP A 87 5.61 13.65 -4.38
CA TRP A 87 4.27 13.85 -4.95
C TRP A 87 3.27 12.75 -4.58
N LEU A 88 3.73 11.50 -4.39
CA LEU A 88 2.87 10.39 -4.02
C LEU A 88 2.45 10.53 -2.56
N PHE A 89 3.38 10.90 -1.67
CA PHE A 89 3.07 11.13 -0.26
C PHE A 89 2.14 12.34 -0.08
N ASP A 90 2.32 13.40 -0.87
CA ASP A 90 1.42 14.55 -0.89
C ASP A 90 0.01 14.14 -1.34
N GLY A 91 -0.09 13.33 -2.41
CA GLY A 91 -1.37 12.79 -2.88
C GLY A 91 -2.05 11.89 -1.85
N MET A 92 -1.29 11.03 -1.17
CA MET A 92 -1.81 10.21 -0.07
C MET A 92 -2.29 11.05 1.11
N ALA A 93 -1.57 12.14 1.45
CA ALA A 93 -1.97 13.05 2.50
C ALA A 93 -3.29 13.74 2.15
N ALA A 94 -3.43 14.23 0.92
CA ALA A 94 -4.68 14.81 0.43
C ALA A 94 -5.85 13.82 0.46
N ALA A 95 -5.60 12.54 0.12
CA ALA A 95 -6.62 11.50 0.20
C ALA A 95 -7.08 11.27 1.65
N PHE A 96 -6.14 11.20 2.60
CA PHE A 96 -6.48 11.03 4.02
C PHE A 96 -7.17 12.26 4.61
N ASP A 97 -6.76 13.47 4.22
CA ASP A 97 -7.45 14.72 4.57
C ASP A 97 -8.90 14.74 4.03
N ALA A 98 -9.19 13.98 2.96
CA ALA A 98 -10.52 13.76 2.40
C ALA A 98 -11.26 12.52 2.98
N ASN A 99 -10.85 12.01 4.15
CA ASN A 99 -11.44 10.86 4.83
C ASN A 99 -11.32 9.52 4.06
N THR A 100 -10.31 9.38 3.20
CA THR A 100 -10.00 8.08 2.56
C THR A 100 -9.51 7.08 3.62
N ALA A 101 -10.13 5.92 3.69
CA ALA A 101 -9.71 4.84 4.57
C ALA A 101 -8.39 4.22 4.09
N ARG A 102 -7.61 3.66 5.02
CA ARG A 102 -6.30 3.06 4.73
C ARG A 102 -6.28 1.59 5.11
N LEU A 103 -5.85 0.74 4.18
CA LEU A 103 -5.52 -0.67 4.43
C LEU A 103 -4.10 -0.94 3.94
N ALA A 104 -3.30 -1.65 4.75
CA ALA A 104 -1.97 -2.11 4.36
C ALA A 104 -1.90 -3.64 4.44
N VAL A 105 -1.59 -4.28 3.32
CA VAL A 105 -1.21 -5.70 3.27
C VAL A 105 0.31 -5.75 3.36
N VAL A 106 0.82 -6.37 4.42
CA VAL A 106 2.26 -6.52 4.66
C VAL A 106 2.66 -7.96 4.44
N GLY A 107 3.71 -8.17 3.66
CA GLY A 107 4.23 -9.50 3.33
C GLY A 107 5.51 -9.43 2.49
N ASP A 108 6.22 -8.30 2.56
CA ASP A 108 7.47 -8.10 1.82
C ASP A 108 8.58 -9.04 2.33
N ASP A 109 9.48 -9.46 1.44
CA ASP A 109 10.64 -10.27 1.80
C ASP A 109 11.63 -9.45 2.66
N PRO A 110 11.85 -9.79 3.94
CA PRO A 110 12.79 -9.05 4.79
C PRO A 110 14.24 -9.16 4.31
N MET A 111 14.55 -10.15 3.47
CA MET A 111 15.88 -10.38 2.91
C MET A 111 16.08 -9.74 1.53
N LEU A 112 15.06 -9.05 0.98
CA LEU A 112 15.10 -8.49 -0.38
C LEU A 112 16.37 -7.66 -0.65
N LEU A 113 16.83 -6.90 0.34
CA LEU A 113 17.97 -5.99 0.20
C LEU A 113 19.25 -6.51 0.86
N ALA A 114 19.29 -7.77 1.31
CA ALA A 114 20.41 -8.32 2.09
C ALA A 114 21.75 -8.31 1.34
N GLU A 115 21.73 -8.41 0.01
CA GLU A 115 22.92 -8.38 -0.84
C GLU A 115 23.23 -6.99 -1.42
N GLN A 116 22.48 -5.95 -1.01
CA GLN A 116 22.65 -4.60 -1.53
C GLN A 116 23.59 -3.76 -0.66
N ASP A 117 24.16 -2.71 -1.24
CA ASP A 117 25.04 -1.77 -0.54
C ASP A 117 24.32 -1.09 0.65
N PRO A 118 24.78 -1.32 1.90
CA PRO A 118 24.14 -0.77 3.09
C PRO A 118 24.07 0.76 3.12
N GLU A 119 25.03 1.46 2.49
CA GLU A 119 25.02 2.93 2.43
C GLU A 119 23.84 3.42 1.58
N LYS A 120 23.61 2.79 0.42
CA LYS A 120 22.47 3.10 -0.45
C LYS A 120 21.13 2.78 0.23
N VAL A 121 21.07 1.65 0.95
CA VAL A 121 19.87 1.27 1.73
C VAL A 121 19.58 2.32 2.79
N GLY A 122 20.60 2.74 3.54
CA GLY A 122 20.47 3.80 4.55
C GLY A 122 19.99 5.13 3.97
N GLN A 123 20.55 5.55 2.83
CA GLN A 123 20.16 6.78 2.12
C GLN A 123 18.70 6.74 1.67
N ALA A 124 18.29 5.67 1.00
CA ALA A 124 16.92 5.49 0.54
C ALA A 124 15.91 5.50 1.70
N ASN A 125 16.21 4.76 2.78
CA ASN A 125 15.36 4.72 3.97
C ASN A 125 15.22 6.10 4.62
N LYS A 126 16.31 6.88 4.67
CA LYS A 126 16.29 8.25 5.20
C LYS A 126 15.44 9.18 4.33
N ALA A 127 15.58 9.11 3.01
CA ALA A 127 14.80 9.90 2.07
C ALA A 127 13.29 9.61 2.20
N VAL A 128 12.91 8.32 2.20
CA VAL A 128 11.52 7.89 2.38
C VAL A 128 10.97 8.27 3.75
N SER A 129 11.75 8.13 4.82
CA SER A 129 11.33 8.51 6.18
C SER A 129 10.99 10.00 6.25
N LYS A 130 11.85 10.85 5.68
CA LYS A 130 11.62 12.30 5.63
C LYS A 130 10.35 12.65 4.85
N ALA A 131 10.18 12.07 3.66
CA ALA A 131 9.03 12.35 2.80
C ALA A 131 7.70 11.81 3.37
N SER A 132 7.73 10.69 4.08
CA SER A 132 6.52 10.06 4.66
C SER A 132 6.14 10.57 6.06
N SER A 133 6.99 11.36 6.72
CA SER A 133 6.72 11.87 8.08
C SER A 133 5.40 12.66 8.18
N PRO A 134 5.08 13.60 7.25
CA PRO A 134 3.82 14.35 7.31
C PRO A 134 2.57 13.46 7.15
N LEU A 135 2.71 12.36 6.43
CA LEU A 135 1.66 11.35 6.26
C LEU A 135 1.48 10.53 7.54
N ARG A 136 2.59 10.12 8.17
CA ARG A 136 2.57 9.36 9.42
C ARG A 136 1.87 10.12 10.55
N GLU A 137 2.13 11.43 10.67
CA GLU A 137 1.49 12.24 11.70
C GLU A 137 -0.04 12.23 11.59
N ARG A 138 -0.59 12.38 10.37
CA ARG A 138 -2.04 12.33 10.11
C ARG A 138 -2.66 10.99 10.51
N ILE A 139 -1.96 9.89 10.24
CA ILE A 139 -2.41 8.55 10.60
C ILE A 139 -2.39 8.36 12.13
N THR A 140 -1.33 8.82 12.80
CA THR A 140 -1.15 8.63 14.24
C THR A 140 -2.04 9.50 15.11
N ARG A 141 -2.57 10.61 14.58
CA ARG A 141 -3.46 11.50 15.34
C ARG A 141 -4.89 10.98 15.48
N PHE A 142 -5.25 9.86 14.84
CA PHE A 142 -6.62 9.32 14.81
C PHE A 142 -7.67 10.34 14.35
N ASP A 143 -7.28 11.38 13.60
CA ASP A 143 -8.20 12.37 13.00
C ASP A 143 -9.09 11.75 11.87
N ILE A 144 -8.97 10.45 11.64
CA ILE A 144 -9.68 9.67 10.62
C ILE A 144 -10.33 8.48 11.32
N ASN A 145 -11.45 8.72 12.01
CA ASN A 145 -12.45 7.74 12.45
C ASN A 145 -13.73 8.47 12.88
#